data_AF-A0A1I4M4N7-F1
#
_entry.id   AF-A0A1I4M4N7-F1
#
_cell.length_a   1.000
_cell.length_b   1.000
_cell.length_c   1.000
_cell.angle_alpha   90.00
_cell.angle_beta   90.00
_cell.angle_gamma   90.00
#
_symmetry.space_group_name_H-M   'P 1'
#
loop_
_entity.id
_entity.type
_entity.pdbx_description
1 polymer ?
#
loop_
_entity_poly.entity_id
_entity_poly.type
_entity_poly.pdbx_seq_one_letter_code
_entity_poly.pdbx_strand_id
1 'polypeptide(L)'
;MNTNQYKGFRGIRFGVYVGILHLIGFNCLFASTADSTLLGLGFLAYTLGMRHAFDADHIVAIDNTIRKLVQQKEDAVGVGF
;
A
#
# COMPACT_ATOMS: atom_id res chain seq x y z
N MET A 1 12.04 -2.79 28.08
CA MET A 1 10.65 -2.87 27.57
C MET A 1 10.73 -3.05 26.06
N ASN A 2 10.42 -4.23 25.52
CA ASN A 2 10.71 -4.63 24.14
C ASN A 2 9.62 -4.10 23.18
N THR A 3 9.89 -3.00 22.49
CA THR A 3 8.96 -2.35 21.55
C THR A 3 8.96 -2.96 20.15
N ASN A 4 9.87 -3.90 19.84
CA ASN A 4 10.00 -4.51 18.50
C ASN A 4 8.86 -5.47 18.15
N GLN A 5 8.18 -6.04 19.16
CA GLN A 5 7.04 -6.95 18.94
C GLN A 5 5.81 -6.24 18.34
N TYR A 6 5.62 -4.93 18.60
CA TYR A 6 4.40 -4.21 18.20
C TYR A 6 4.49 -3.54 16.81
N LYS A 7 5.70 -3.30 16.31
CA LYS A 7 5.93 -2.67 14.99
C LYS A 7 5.63 -3.65 13.84
N GLY A 8 6.09 -4.90 13.96
CA GLY A 8 5.81 -5.95 12.97
C GLY A 8 4.33 -6.34 12.92
N PHE A 9 3.65 -6.43 14.07
CA PHE A 9 2.25 -6.86 14.13
C PHE A 9 1.28 -5.84 13.50
N ARG A 10 1.56 -4.53 13.59
CA ARG A 10 0.73 -3.48 12.98
C ARG A 10 0.82 -3.46 11.45
N GLY A 11 2.04 -3.57 10.92
CA GLY A 11 2.27 -3.64 9.47
C GLY A 11 1.66 -4.90 8.84
N ILE A 12 1.74 -6.04 9.54
CA ILE A 12 1.10 -7.29 9.10
C ILE A 12 -0.42 -7.15 9.01
N ARG A 13 -1.06 -6.53 10.00
CA ARG A 13 -2.52 -6.31 9.97
C ARG A 13 -2.95 -5.46 8.78
N PHE A 14 -2.25 -4.35 8.50
CA PHE A 14 -2.52 -3.51 7.34
C PHE A 14 -2.32 -4.29 6.03
N GLY A 15 -1.21 -5.03 5.91
CA GLY A 15 -0.94 -5.89 4.76
C GLY A 15 -2.01 -6.95 4.51
N VAL A 16 -2.58 -7.53 5.58
CA VAL A 16 -3.69 -8.49 5.48
C VAL A 16 -4.95 -7.82 4.92
N TYR A 17 -5.33 -6.63 5.40
CA TYR A 17 -6.50 -5.90 4.86
C TYR A 17 -6.32 -5.57 3.38
N VAL A 18 -5.13 -5.09 2.98
CA VAL A 18 -4.80 -4.81 1.58
C VAL A 18 -4.85 -6.08 0.74
N GLY A 19 -4.32 -7.20 1.24
CA GLY A 19 -4.36 -8.49 0.56
C GLY A 19 -5.78 -8.99 0.33
N ILE A 20 -6.66 -8.88 1.32
CA ILE A 20 -8.08 -9.26 1.19
C ILE A 20 -8.77 -8.42 0.12
N LEU A 21 -8.55 -7.10 0.09
CA LEU A 21 -9.13 -6.22 -0.93
C LEU A 21 -8.67 -6.60 -2.35
N HIS A 22 -7.39 -6.95 -2.52
CA HIS A 22 -6.87 -7.40 -3.82
C HIS A 22 -7.50 -8.72 -4.25
N LEU A 23 -7.64 -9.68 -3.33
CA LEU A 23 -8.32 -10.95 -3.63
C LEU A 23 -9.76 -10.71 -4.09
N ILE A 24 -10.51 -9.83 -3.43
CA ILE A 24 -11.88 -9.47 -3.86
C ILE A 24 -11.87 -8.83 -5.25
N GLY A 25 -10.96 -7.88 -5.49
CA GLY A 25 -10.82 -7.21 -6.79
C GLY A 25 -10.49 -8.18 -7.93
N PHE A 26 -9.54 -9.09 -7.74
CA PHE A 26 -9.19 -10.10 -8.74
C PHE A 26 -10.34 -11.07 -8.99
N ASN A 27 -11.03 -11.54 -7.94
CA ASN A 27 -12.19 -12.41 -8.10
C ASN A 27 -13.31 -11.74 -8.92
N CYS A 28 -13.56 -10.45 -8.68
CA CYS A 28 -14.53 -9.67 -9.46
C CYS A 28 -14.09 -9.51 -10.92
N LEU A 29 -12.80 -9.27 -11.16
CA LEU A 29 -12.24 -9.16 -12.51
C LEU A 29 -12.35 -10.47 -13.29
N PHE A 30 -12.03 -11.62 -12.67
CA PHE A 30 -12.15 -12.94 -13.30
C PHE A 30 -13.61 -13.36 -13.54
N ALA A 31 -14.54 -12.91 -12.68
CA ALA A 31 -15.97 -13.11 -12.91
C ALA A 31 -16.47 -12.34 -14.14
N SER A 32 -15.81 -11.25 -14.53
CA SER A 32 -16.16 -10.42 -15.70
C SER A 32 -15.64 -10.97 -17.04
N THR A 33 -15.13 -12.20 -17.08
CA THR A 33 -14.54 -12.83 -18.29
C THR A 33 -15.51 -13.00 -19.47
N ALA A 34 -16.81 -12.84 -19.23
CA ALA A 34 -17.83 -12.84 -20.27
C ALA A 34 -17.76 -11.62 -21.21
N ASP A 35 -17.15 -10.51 -20.77
CA ASP A 35 -16.96 -9.31 -21.59
C ASP A 35 -15.46 -8.92 -21.63
N SER A 36 -14.85 -9.12 -22.79
CA SER A 36 -13.45 -8.79 -23.05
C SER A 36 -13.13 -7.30 -22.88
N THR A 37 -14.13 -6.43 -23.05
CA THR A 37 -13.97 -4.97 -22.91
C THR A 37 -13.82 -4.58 -21.44
N LEU A 38 -14.64 -5.17 -20.57
CA LEU A 38 -14.57 -4.94 -19.12
C LEU A 38 -13.27 -5.48 -18.51
N LEU A 39 -12.76 -6.61 -19.01
CA LEU A 39 -11.44 -7.11 -18.62
C LEU A 39 -10.32 -6.12 -18.95
N GLY A 40 -10.30 -5.59 -20.18
CA GLY A 40 -9.30 -4.61 -20.60
C GLY A 40 -9.37 -3.31 -19.80
N LEU A 41 -10.58 -2.82 -19.54
CA LEU A 41 -10.81 -1.62 -18.74
C LEU A 41 -10.43 -1.81 -17.27
N GLY A 42 -10.74 -2.98 -16.70
CA GLY A 42 -10.36 -3.34 -15.34
C GLY A 42 -8.85 -3.45 -15.16
N PHE A 43 -8.15 -4.01 -16.14
CA PHE A 43 -6.68 -4.06 -16.13
C PHE A 43 -6.05 -2.67 -16.26
N LEU A 44 -6.58 -1.82 -17.15
CA LEU A 44 -6.16 -0.43 -17.27
C LEU A 44 -6.40 0.36 -15.97
N ALA A 45 -7.57 0.23 -15.36
CA ALA A 45 -7.88 0.86 -14.09
C ALA A 45 -6.93 0.40 -12.98
N TYR A 46 -6.61 -0.90 -12.93
CA TYR A 46 -5.66 -1.45 -11.96
C TYR A 46 -4.25 -0.88 -12.14
N THR A 47 -3.74 -0.85 -13.37
CA THR A 47 -2.40 -0.33 -13.68
C THR A 47 -2.28 1.19 -13.48
N LEU A 48 -3.29 1.95 -13.88
CA LEU A 48 -3.35 3.40 -13.65
C LEU A 48 -3.47 3.74 -12.16
N GLY A 49 -4.29 2.98 -11.41
CA GLY A 49 -4.42 3.13 -9.97
C GLY A 49 -3.12 2.84 -9.23
N MET A 50 -2.41 1.76 -9.59
CA MET A 50 -1.08 1.47 -9.04
C MET A 50 -0.08 2.59 -9.33
N ARG A 51 -0.04 3.12 -10.57
CA ARG A 51 0.85 4.22 -10.93
C ARG A 51 0.63 5.45 -10.05
N HIS A 52 -0.62 5.80 -9.77
CA HIS A 52 -0.94 6.95 -8.90
C HIS A 52 -0.47 6.75 -7.45
N ALA A 53 -0.56 5.51 -6.93
CA ALA A 53 -0.12 5.20 -5.57
C ALA A 53 1.41 5.26 -5.40
N PHE A 54 2.16 4.89 -6.45
CA PHE A 54 3.63 4.87 -6.47
C PHE A 54 4.26 6.11 -7.11
N ASP A 55 3.58 7.26 -7.06
CA ASP A 55 4.14 8.50 -7.58
C ASP A 55 5.37 8.95 -6.77
N ALA A 56 6.33 9.58 -7.44
CA ALA A 56 7.61 9.98 -6.86
C ALA A 56 7.44 10.93 -5.67
N ASP A 57 6.41 11.77 -5.69
CA ASP A 57 6.12 12.74 -4.63
C ASP A 57 5.80 12.06 -3.29
N HIS A 58 5.09 10.93 -3.30
CA HIS A 58 4.79 10.19 -2.08
C HIS A 58 6.05 9.56 -1.48
N ILE A 59 6.93 9.01 -2.32
CA ILE A 59 8.18 8.38 -1.88
C ILE A 59 9.13 9.46 -1.31
N VAL A 60 9.25 10.60 -1.97
CA VAL A 60 10.10 11.72 -1.54
C VAL A 60 9.62 12.32 -0.22
N ALA A 61 8.30 12.43 0.00
CA ALA A 61 7.74 12.89 1.25
C ALA A 61 8.08 11.94 2.43
N ILE A 62 7.95 10.62 2.22
CA ILE A 62 8.33 9.62 3.23
C ILE A 62 9.84 9.71 3.49
N ASP A 63 10.68 9.74 2.45
CA ASP A 63 12.14 9.79 2.63
C ASP A 63 12.59 11.05 3.38
N ASN A 64 12.01 12.21 3.07
CA ASN A 64 12.31 13.45 3.78
C ASN A 64 11.89 13.43 5.25
N THR A 65 10.74 12.82 5.57
CA THR A 65 10.29 12.69 6.96
C THR A 65 11.14 11.69 7.75
N ILE A 66 11.50 10.55 7.16
CA ILE A 66 12.43 9.58 7.77
C ILE A 66 13.78 10.23 8.05
N ARG A 67 14.37 10.93 7.06
CA ARG A 67 15.68 11.56 7.22
C ARG A 67 15.67 12.64 8.30
N LYS A 68 14.60 13.42 8.39
CA LYS A 68 14.40 14.42 9.44
C LYS A 68 14.31 13.76 10.82
N LEU A 69 13.52 12.69 10.97
CA LEU A 69 13.38 11.97 12.24
C LEU A 69 14.70 11.34 12.69
N VAL A 70 15.44 10.72 11.77
CA VAL A 70 16.79 10.18 12.04
C VAL A 70 17.76 11.28 12.47
N GLN A 71 17.74 12.45 11.82
CA GLN A 71 18.55 13.61 12.25
C GLN A 71 18.19 14.08 13.67
N GLN A 72 16.92 13.99 14.05
CA GLN A 72 16.42 14.32 15.38
C GLN A 72 16.65 13.20 16.42
N LYS A 73 17.24 12.06 16.03
CA LYS A 73 17.35 10.83 16.85
C LYS A 73 16.00 10.30 17.34
N GLU A 74 14.93 10.63 16.62
CA GLU A 74 13.57 10.17 16.90
C GLU A 74 13.29 8.88 16.13
N ASP A 75 12.42 8.05 16.70
CA ASP A 75 12.10 6.72 16.19
C ASP A 75 11.22 6.87 14.92
N ALA A 76 11.79 6.62 13.73
CA ALA A 76 11.13 6.86 12.44
C ALA A 76 10.03 5.84 12.08
N VAL A 77 9.56 5.07 13.06
CA VAL A 77 8.73 3.89 12.88
C VAL A 77 7.38 4.15 13.55
N GLY A 78 6.49 4.79 12.78
CA GLY A 78 5.08 4.98 13.13
C GLY A 78 4.80 6.25 13.93
N VAL A 79 4.86 7.41 13.29
CA VAL A 79 4.29 8.69 13.79
C VAL A 79 2.90 8.99 13.20
N GLY A 80 2.31 8.06 12.43
CA GLY A 80 0.95 8.17 11.92
C GLY A 80 -0.03 7.45 12.85
N PHE A 81 -0.88 8.22 13.52
CA PHE A 81 -2.19 7.74 13.97
C PHE A 81 -3.16 7.84 12.79
#